data_AF-A0AAV1LZM6-F1
#
_entry.id   AF-A0AAV1LZM6-F1
#
_cell.length_a   1.000
_cell.length_b   1.000
_cell.length_c   1.000
_cell.angle_alpha   90.00
_cell.angle_beta   90.00
_cell.angle_gamma   90.00
#
_symmetry.space_group_name_H-M   'P 1'
#
loop_
_entity.id
_entity.type
_entity.pdbx_description
1 polymer ?
#
loop_
_entity_poly.entity_id
_entity_poly.type
_entity_poly.pdbx_seq_one_letter_code
_entity_poly.pdbx_strand_id
1 'polypeptide(L)'
;MFCWGDDGYSINISQRDPTTKLPLNKTVSSASFYSYRIMIKEGEDKYLVNYRALYSQYFVDEYAKIETERLNYIKNKQAKLRADSYIHLKDAIGR
;
A
#
# COMPACT_ATOMS: atom_id res chain seq x y z
N MET A 1 18.11 4.61 -8.97
CA MET A 1 17.62 3.95 -7.73
C MET A 1 18.36 4.60 -6.58
N PHE A 2 17.72 4.87 -5.44
CA PHE A 2 18.24 5.72 -4.35
C PHE A 2 19.76 5.59 -4.14
N CYS A 3 20.47 6.70 -3.94
CA CYS A 3 21.94 6.75 -3.85
C CYS A 3 22.55 5.83 -2.77
N TRP A 4 21.70 5.26 -1.90
CA TRP A 4 22.06 4.44 -0.75
C TRP A 4 21.56 2.98 -0.85
N GLY A 5 20.90 2.59 -1.95
CA GLY A 5 20.42 1.21 -2.12
C GLY A 5 19.32 0.82 -1.13
N ASP A 6 18.44 1.76 -0.79
CA ASP A 6 17.38 1.56 0.19
C ASP A 6 16.46 0.40 -0.23
N ASP A 7 16.23 -0.54 0.68
CA ASP A 7 15.35 -1.69 0.45
C ASP A 7 13.91 -1.18 0.25
N GLY A 8 13.35 -1.47 -0.92
CA GLY A 8 12.00 -1.08 -1.27
C GLY A 8 10.92 -1.77 -0.42
N TYR A 9 9.66 -1.63 -0.82
CA TYR A 9 8.57 -2.36 -0.17
C TYR A 9 8.77 -3.87 -0.29
N SER A 10 8.55 -4.59 0.83
CA SER A 10 8.46 -6.04 0.87
C SER A 10 7.26 -6.49 1.70
N ILE A 11 6.66 -7.62 1.33
CA ILE A 11 5.45 -8.17 1.98
C ILE A 11 5.73 -8.59 3.43
N ASN A 12 7.00 -8.76 3.80
CA ASN A 12 7.46 -9.18 5.12
C ASN A 12 7.43 -8.05 6.17
N ILE A 13 7.03 -6.83 5.79
CA ILE A 13 6.96 -5.70 6.71
C ILE A 13 5.66 -5.80 7.52
N SER A 14 5.79 -6.07 8.81
CA SER A 14 4.66 -6.08 9.75
C SER A 14 4.21 -4.67 10.11
N GLN A 15 2.90 -4.46 10.18
CA GLN A 15 2.31 -3.20 10.63
C GLN A 15 2.64 -2.97 12.10
N ARG A 16 2.91 -1.71 12.48
CA ARG A 16 3.14 -1.35 13.89
C ARG A 16 1.92 -0.64 14.47
N ASP A 17 1.64 -0.92 15.74
CA ASP A 17 0.59 -0.23 16.48
C ASP A 17 0.97 1.25 16.70
N PRO A 18 0.10 2.23 16.37
CA PRO A 18 0.40 3.64 16.59
C PRO A 18 0.68 4.00 18.06
N THR A 19 0.07 3.31 19.03
CA THR A 19 0.26 3.61 20.47
C THR A 19 1.35 2.76 21.09
N THR A 20 1.31 1.43 20.90
CA THR A 20 2.25 0.50 21.57
C THR A 20 3.54 0.26 20.79
N LYS A 21 3.61 0.68 19.51
CA LYS A 21 4.73 0.44 18.57
C LYS A 21 5.11 -1.03 18.36
N LEU A 22 4.29 -1.96 18.86
CA LEU A 22 4.48 -3.40 18.72
C LEU A 22 4.09 -3.85 17.30
N PRO A 23 4.75 -4.88 16.76
CA PRO A 23 4.36 -5.48 15.49
C PRO A 23 2.99 -6.17 15.64
N LEU A 24 2.04 -5.81 14.79
CA LEU A 24 0.78 -6.52 14.62
C LEU A 24 0.99 -7.76 13.75
N ASN A 25 0.08 -8.72 13.89
CA ASN A 25 -0.03 -9.89 13.01
C ASN A 25 -0.66 -9.55 11.64
N LYS A 26 -0.52 -8.29 11.20
CA LYS A 26 -1.00 -7.79 9.91
C LYS A 26 0.20 -7.22 9.16
N THR A 27 0.28 -7.51 7.88
CA THR A 27 1.31 -6.95 7.00
C THR A 27 0.92 -5.54 6.58
N VAL A 28 1.93 -4.69 6.36
CA VAL A 28 1.74 -3.35 5.80
C VAL A 28 1.36 -3.50 4.32
N SER A 29 0.32 -2.82 3.87
CA SER A 29 0.00 -2.76 2.44
C SER A 29 1.01 -1.86 1.73
N SER A 30 1.36 -2.17 0.49
CA SER A 30 2.22 -1.33 -0.36
C SER A 30 1.71 0.11 -0.38
N ALA A 31 0.40 0.33 -0.50
CA ALA A 31 -0.19 1.67 -0.50
C ALA A 31 0.11 2.46 0.79
N SER A 32 -0.03 1.81 1.95
CA SER A 32 0.28 2.43 3.24
C SER A 32 1.78 2.70 3.44
N PHE A 33 2.64 1.81 2.96
CA PHE A 33 4.09 1.99 3.05
C PHE A 33 4.55 3.19 2.20
N TYR A 34 4.00 3.26 1.00
CA TYR A 34 4.39 4.21 0.00
C TYR A 34 3.80 5.61 0.22
N SER A 35 2.53 5.70 0.61
CA SER A 35 1.94 6.96 1.07
C SER A 35 2.73 7.59 2.23
N TYR A 36 3.19 6.77 3.19
CA TYR A 36 4.04 7.25 4.29
C TYR A 36 5.39 7.81 3.82
N ARG A 37 5.97 7.26 2.74
CA ARG A 37 7.22 7.74 2.14
C ARG A 37 7.05 9.02 1.31
N ILE A 38 5.90 9.20 0.66
CA ILE A 38 5.59 10.41 -0.12
C ILE A 38 5.14 11.57 0.79
N MET A 39 4.52 11.26 1.93
CA MET A 39 3.99 12.26 2.84
C MET A 39 5.08 13.23 3.30
N ILE A 40 4.88 14.52 3.02
CA ILE A 40 5.78 15.59 3.49
C ILE A 40 5.57 15.75 5.00
N LYS A 41 6.63 15.57 5.78
CA LYS A 41 6.62 15.77 7.24
C LYS A 41 7.52 16.94 7.60
N GLU A 42 7.11 17.71 8.62
CA GLU A 42 7.93 18.79 9.16
C GLU A 42 9.17 18.19 9.84
N GLY A 43 10.36 18.66 9.45
CA GLY A 43 11.64 18.20 10.00
C GLY A 43 12.32 17.04 9.26
N GLU A 44 11.69 16.46 8.22
CA GLU A 44 12.34 15.49 7.33
C GLU A 44 12.79 16.16 6.02
N ASP A 45 14.01 15.83 5.56
CA ASP A 45 14.52 16.34 4.31
C ASP A 45 13.67 15.87 3.12
N LYS A 46 13.33 16.80 2.23
CA LYS A 46 12.49 16.55 1.05
C LYS A 46 13.30 15.98 -0.11
N TYR A 47 14.17 14.99 0.16
CA TYR A 47 15.10 14.45 -0.84
C TYR A 47 14.37 13.97 -2.09
N LEU A 48 13.24 13.27 -1.94
CA LEU A 48 12.42 12.76 -3.05
C LEU A 48 11.88 13.87 -3.97
N VAL A 49 11.37 14.96 -3.40
CA VAL A 49 10.74 16.07 -4.15
C VAL A 49 11.77 16.85 -4.97
N ASN A 50 13.03 16.88 -4.53
CA ASN A 50 14.09 17.63 -5.20
C ASN A 50 14.56 16.96 -6.51
N TYR A 51 14.35 15.65 -6.67
CA TYR A 51 14.79 14.90 -7.85
C TYR A 51 13.74 14.87 -8.96
N ARG A 52 13.44 16.01 -9.61
CA ARG A 52 12.50 16.18 -10.75
C ARG A 52 12.13 14.91 -11.54
N ALA A 53 12.94 14.49 -12.51
CA ALA A 53 12.61 13.39 -13.42
C ALA A 53 12.64 12.01 -12.73
N LEU A 54 13.54 11.83 -11.76
CA LEU A 54 13.63 10.61 -10.97
C LEU A 54 12.37 10.41 -10.10
N TYR A 55 11.76 11.51 -9.65
CA TYR A 55 10.55 11.53 -8.84
C TYR A 55 9.33 11.10 -9.66
N SER A 56 9.22 11.54 -10.92
CA SER A 56 8.18 11.05 -11.82
C SER A 56 8.31 9.55 -12.10
N GLN A 57 9.52 9.04 -12.33
CA GLN A 57 9.75 7.60 -12.51
C GLN A 57 9.42 6.81 -11.23
N TYR A 58 9.79 7.34 -10.07
CA TYR A 58 9.50 6.74 -8.77
C TYR A 58 8.00 6.59 -8.55
N PHE A 59 7.20 7.64 -8.80
CA PHE A 59 5.75 7.57 -8.67
C PHE A 59 5.11 6.52 -9.59
N VAL A 60 5.58 6.41 -10.83
CA VAL A 60 5.06 5.43 -11.78
C VAL A 60 5.35 4.00 -11.32
N ASP A 61 6.58 3.72 -10.87
CA ASP A 61 6.97 2.41 -10.34
C ASP A 61 6.19 2.05 -9.08
N GLU A 62 6.02 3.02 -8.18
CA GLU A 62 5.25 2.87 -6.96
C GLU A 62 3.78 2.53 -7.23
N TYR A 63 3.16 3.27 -8.14
CA TYR A 63 1.77 3.05 -8.56
C TYR A 63 1.60 1.64 -9.15
N ALA A 64 2.53 1.19 -10.00
CA ALA A 64 2.50 -0.15 -10.57
C ALA A 64 2.56 -1.23 -9.48
N LYS A 65 3.35 -1.03 -8.42
CA LYS A 65 3.43 -1.96 -7.27
C LYS A 65 2.12 -2.02 -6.49
N ILE A 66 1.51 -0.86 -6.24
CA ILE A 66 0.21 -0.76 -5.56
C ILE A 66 -0.87 -1.49 -6.35
N GLU A 67 -0.96 -1.25 -7.65
CA GLU A 67 -1.94 -1.92 -8.50
C GLU A 67 -1.68 -3.42 -8.60
N THR A 68 -0.43 -3.85 -8.66
CA THR A 68 -0.07 -5.27 -8.66
C THR A 68 -0.53 -5.96 -7.37
N GLU A 69 -0.33 -5.34 -6.20
CA GLU A 69 -0.84 -5.88 -4.93
C GLU A 69 -2.38 -5.95 -4.94
N ARG A 70 -3.04 -4.91 -5.45
CA ARG A 70 -4.51 -4.85 -5.54
C ARG A 70 -5.06 -5.95 -6.44
N LEU A 71 -4.46 -6.17 -7.61
CA LEU A 71 -4.85 -7.24 -8.53
C LEU A 71 -4.62 -8.63 -7.91
N ASN A 72 -3.50 -8.82 -7.21
CA ASN A 72 -3.22 -10.07 -6.50
C ASN A 72 -4.24 -10.33 -5.38
N TYR A 73 -4.63 -9.29 -4.63
CA TYR A 73 -5.69 -9.39 -3.64
C TYR A 73 -7.02 -9.84 -4.26
N ILE A 74 -7.42 -9.19 -5.35
CA ILE A 74 -8.64 -9.53 -6.09
C ILE A 74 -8.57 -10.97 -6.56
N LYS A 75 -7.47 -11.40 -7.19
CA LYS A 75 -7.27 -12.76 -7.69
C LYS A 75 -7.37 -13.82 -6.59
N ASN A 76 -6.71 -13.59 -5.44
CA ASN A 76 -6.62 -14.59 -4.37
C ASN A 76 -7.86 -14.62 -3.46
N LYS A 77 -8.61 -13.52 -3.35
CA LYS A 77 -9.79 -13.43 -2.48
C LYS A 77 -11.13 -13.44 -3.23
N GLN A 78 -11.14 -13.89 -4.48
CA GLN A 78 -12.34 -13.97 -5.32
C GLN A 78 -13.55 -14.64 -4.64
N ALA A 79 -13.35 -15.76 -3.94
CA ALA A 79 -14.45 -16.49 -3.30
C ALA A 79 -15.16 -15.64 -2.24
N LYS A 80 -14.40 -14.92 -1.41
CA LYS A 80 -14.95 -14.02 -0.40
C LYS A 80 -15.66 -12.82 -1.05
N LEU A 81 -15.04 -12.22 -2.06
CA LEU A 81 -15.62 -11.09 -2.79
C LEU A 81 -16.95 -11.45 -3.47
N ARG A 82 -17.06 -12.67 -4.02
CA ARG A 82 -18.31 -13.17 -4.61
C ARG A 82 -19.36 -13.42 -3.54
N ALA A 83 -19.00 -14.04 -2.42
CA ALA A 83 -19.92 -14.26 -1.30
C ALA A 83 -20.50 -12.94 -0.76
N ASP A 84 -19.64 -11.93 -0.52
CA ASP A 84 -20.07 -10.60 -0.10
C ASP A 84 -21.03 -9.98 -1.12
N SER A 85 -20.72 -10.07 -2.43
CA SER A 85 -21.59 -9.57 -3.49
C SER A 85 -22.97 -10.23 -3.49
N TYR A 86 -23.08 -11.55 -3.27
CA TYR A 86 -24.36 -12.25 -3.20
C TYR A 86 -25.18 -11.86 -1.98
N ILE A 87 -24.53 -11.63 -0.83
CA ILE A 87 -25.20 -11.15 0.39
C ILE A 87 -25.82 -9.78 0.15
N HIS A 88 -25.06 -8.84 -0.42
CA HIS A 88 -25.57 -7.50 -0.73
C HIS A 88 -26.71 -7.51 -1.75
N LEU A 89 -26.66 -8.42 -2.74
CA LEU A 89 -27.71 -8.56 -3.75
C LEU A 89 -29.01 -9.11 -3.13
N LYS A 90 -28.90 -10.11 -2.25
CA LYS A 90 -30.04 -10.67 -1.52
C LYS A 90 -30.70 -9.64 -0.60
N ASP A 91 -29.90 -8.84 0.09
CA ASP A 91 -30.38 -7.78 0.98
C ASP A 91 -31.10 -6.66 0.20
N ALA A 92 -30.62 -6.30 -0.99
CA ALA A 92 -31.25 -5.31 -1.86
C ALA A 92 -32.59 -5.77 -2.46
N ILE A 93 -32.77 -7.08 -2.70
CA ILE A 93 -34.01 -7.65 -3.25
C ILE A 93 -35.04 -7.93 -2.13
N GLY A 94 -34.59 -8.14 -0.89
CA GLY A 94 -35.47 -8.44 0.25
C GLY A 94 -36.18 -7.23 0.87
N ARG A 95 -36.26 -6.10 0.15
CA ARG A 95 -36.85 -4.84 0.62
C ARG A 95 -38.00 -4.38 -0.26
#